data_AF-A0AAV0Q4Z6-F1
#
_entry.id   AF-A0AAV0Q4Z6-F1
#
_cell.length_a   1.000
_cell.length_b   1.000
_cell.length_c   1.000
_cell.angle_alpha   90.00
_cell.angle_beta   90.00
_cell.angle_gamma   90.00
#
_symmetry.space_group_name_H-M   'P 1'
#
loop_
_entity.id
_entity.type
_entity.pdbx_description
1 polymer ?
#
loop_
_entity_poly.entity_id
_entity_poly.type
_entity_poly.pdbx_seq_one_letter_code
_entity_poly.pdbx_strand_id
1 'polypeptide(L)'
;MSEVEGHIWAKFQSLVRTKRGRLHDDYKACGSGAKARESIPKNVDEDAWKHLCDYWDYILVQAKCKQNALNRSKLKHPHNQGPNAFVPSLHEMKAREKLKGNDDFTKMDFYERRRSKDGKWINNNVKKAHEKMRAKVDESKDTNHPMNGNDAFNDVLGTKSSDCASLGHGPPPPAKKVTYKELNERYRRLEEQNNLLLHERDDYKEQLTSTNNKMKELEDNHNEQMASSMDRVKELEKKGAFFDNIACQLLKQ
;
A
#
# COMPACT_ATOMS: atom_id res chain seq x y z
N MET A 1 37.87 0.14 -15.56
CA MET A 1 37.82 1.13 -14.48
C MET A 1 37.61 0.39 -13.17
N SER A 2 38.48 0.59 -12.20
CA SER A 2 38.29 0.03 -10.86
C SER A 2 37.11 0.71 -10.14
N GLU A 3 36.54 0.07 -9.12
CA GLU A 3 35.45 0.67 -8.31
C GLU A 3 35.87 2.01 -7.69
N VAL A 4 37.16 2.14 -7.34
CA VAL A 4 37.76 3.36 -6.79
C VAL A 4 37.80 4.48 -7.82
N GLU A 5 38.25 4.20 -9.05
CA GLU A 5 38.25 5.17 -10.15
C GLU A 5 36.83 5.66 -10.48
N GLY A 6 35.85 4.75 -10.49
CA GLY A 6 34.45 5.10 -10.70
C GLY A 6 33.91 6.05 -9.63
N HIS A 7 34.26 5.83 -8.36
CA HIS A 7 33.86 6.70 -7.26
C HIS A 7 34.50 8.09 -7.33
N ILE A 8 35.81 8.16 -7.62
CA ILE A 8 36.54 9.42 -7.78
C ILE A 8 35.93 10.24 -8.93
N TRP A 9 35.65 9.59 -10.06
CA TRP A 9 35.02 10.23 -11.21
C TRP A 9 33.63 10.77 -10.89
N ALA A 10 32.80 10.01 -10.18
CA ALA A 10 31.47 10.46 -9.76
C ALA A 10 31.52 11.70 -8.85
N LYS A 11 32.47 11.74 -7.91
CA LYS A 11 32.71 12.92 -7.06
C LYS A 11 33.18 14.12 -7.88
N PHE A 12 34.13 13.92 -8.78
CA PHE A 12 34.61 14.98 -9.67
C PHE A 12 33.47 15.57 -10.51
N GLN A 13 32.65 14.72 -11.14
CA GLN A 13 31.47 15.17 -11.90
C GLN A 13 30.48 15.97 -11.04
N SER A 14 30.25 15.57 -9.80
CA SER A 14 29.36 16.29 -8.87
C SER A 14 29.89 17.70 -8.56
N LEU A 15 31.19 17.83 -8.31
CA LEU A 15 31.85 19.11 -8.07
C LEU A 15 31.77 20.01 -9.30
N VAL A 16 32.05 19.48 -10.49
CA VAL A 16 31.94 20.21 -11.76
C VAL A 16 30.52 20.70 -12.00
N ARG A 17 29.50 19.85 -11.78
CA ARG A 17 28.08 20.24 -11.92
C ARG A 17 27.71 21.37 -10.96
N THR A 18 28.17 21.29 -9.71
CA THR A 18 27.91 22.30 -8.68
C THR A 18 28.59 23.62 -9.02
N LYS A 19 29.87 23.58 -9.43
CA LYS A 19 30.62 24.77 -9.87
C LYS A 19 29.94 25.43 -11.06
N ARG A 20 29.60 24.66 -12.10
CA ARG A 20 28.89 25.17 -13.27
C ARG A 20 27.53 25.77 -12.93
N GLY A 21 26.82 25.20 -11.94
CA GLY A 21 25.56 25.76 -11.44
C GLY A 21 25.72 27.17 -10.87
N ARG A 22 26.72 27.38 -10.00
CA ARG A 22 27.02 28.71 -9.42
C ARG A 22 27.42 29.72 -10.50
N LEU A 23 28.26 29.29 -11.43
CA LEU A 23 28.70 30.12 -12.55
C LEU A 23 27.53 30.52 -13.48
N HIS A 24 26.53 29.67 -13.61
CA HIS A 24 25.32 30.00 -14.35
C HIS A 24 24.45 31.04 -13.61
N ASP A 25 24.46 31.04 -12.28
CA ASP A 25 23.80 32.07 -11.48
C ASP A 25 24.51 33.42 -11.68
N ASP A 26 25.84 33.44 -11.71
CA ASP A 26 26.64 34.64 -12.03
C ASP A 26 26.34 35.15 -13.46
N TYR A 27 26.30 34.25 -14.45
CA TYR A 27 25.94 34.57 -15.84
C TYR A 27 24.55 35.24 -15.94
N LYS A 28 23.57 34.74 -15.16
CA LYS A 28 22.24 35.34 -15.10
C LYS A 28 22.23 36.69 -14.41
N ALA A 29 22.99 36.84 -13.32
CA ALA A 29 23.09 38.10 -12.58
C ALA A 29 23.67 39.23 -13.45
N CYS A 30 24.56 38.90 -14.39
CA CYS A 30 25.18 39.86 -15.32
C CYS A 30 24.31 40.21 -16.54
N GLY A 31 23.09 39.69 -16.64
CA GLY A 31 22.16 40.02 -17.72
C GLY A 31 22.30 39.18 -18.99
N SER A 32 23.07 38.08 -18.97
CA SER A 32 23.28 37.12 -20.08
C SER A 32 23.93 37.69 -21.36
N GLY A 33 24.37 36.81 -22.27
CA GLY A 33 24.95 37.20 -23.57
C GLY A 33 26.24 38.03 -23.45
N ALA A 34 26.34 39.12 -24.22
CA ALA A 34 27.54 39.95 -24.29
C ALA A 34 27.96 40.53 -22.93
N LYS A 35 26.99 40.98 -22.12
CA LYS A 35 27.26 41.56 -20.79
C LYS A 35 27.86 40.55 -19.80
N ALA A 36 27.45 39.28 -19.90
CA ALA A 36 28.00 38.22 -19.07
C ALA A 36 29.44 37.86 -19.47
N ARG A 37 29.80 37.99 -20.76
CA ARG A 37 31.16 37.70 -21.25
C ARG A 37 32.21 38.66 -20.71
N GLU A 38 31.83 39.93 -20.51
CA GLU A 38 32.70 40.97 -19.96
C GLU A 38 32.89 40.83 -18.44
N SER A 39 31.93 40.24 -17.74
CA SER A 39 31.96 40.08 -16.29
C SER A 39 32.48 38.69 -15.88
N ILE A 40 33.79 38.49 -15.96
CA ILE A 40 34.45 37.22 -15.62
C ILE A 40 34.48 37.00 -14.09
N PRO A 41 33.95 35.88 -13.57
CA PRO A 41 34.01 35.56 -12.15
C PRO A 41 35.44 35.33 -11.63
N LYS A 42 35.72 35.80 -10.40
CA LYS A 42 37.01 35.55 -9.73
C LYS A 42 37.21 34.03 -9.58
N ASN A 43 38.31 33.49 -10.12
CA ASN A 43 38.70 32.06 -10.13
C ASN A 43 38.09 31.19 -11.25
N VAL A 44 37.79 31.78 -12.41
CA VAL A 44 37.52 31.06 -13.65
C VAL A 44 38.46 31.56 -14.73
N ASP A 45 39.04 30.62 -15.47
CA ASP A 45 39.83 30.91 -16.66
C ASP A 45 38.96 31.60 -17.73
N GLU A 46 39.53 32.60 -18.41
CA GLU A 46 38.77 33.43 -19.35
C GLU A 46 38.20 32.62 -20.52
N ASP A 47 38.99 31.70 -21.08
CA ASP A 47 38.55 30.86 -22.21
C ASP A 47 37.47 29.87 -21.75
N ALA A 48 37.63 29.30 -20.55
CA ALA A 48 36.61 28.46 -19.94
C ALA A 48 35.29 29.23 -19.68
N TRP A 49 35.37 30.50 -19.28
CA TRP A 49 34.19 31.35 -19.08
C TRP A 49 33.47 31.67 -20.39
N LYS A 50 34.22 32.05 -21.43
CA LYS A 50 33.65 32.29 -22.77
C LYS A 50 32.95 31.05 -23.30
N HIS A 51 33.58 29.88 -23.18
CA HIS A 51 32.98 28.61 -23.59
C HIS A 51 31.68 28.29 -22.83
N LEU A 52 31.62 28.58 -21.53
CA LEU A 52 30.40 28.40 -20.74
C LEU A 52 29.29 29.37 -21.16
N CYS A 53 29.63 30.62 -21.47
CA CYS A 53 28.69 31.60 -22.01
C CYS A 53 28.12 31.13 -23.37
N ASP A 54 28.98 30.67 -24.29
CA ASP A 54 28.53 30.08 -25.57
C ASP A 54 27.60 28.88 -25.36
N TYR A 55 27.95 28.01 -24.41
CA TYR A 55 27.13 26.86 -24.06
C TYR A 55 25.74 27.25 -23.55
N TRP A 56 25.62 28.28 -22.72
CA TRP A 56 24.32 28.76 -22.22
C TRP A 56 23.54 29.58 -23.24
N ASP A 57 24.22 30.32 -24.12
CA ASP A 57 23.62 31.05 -25.24
C ASP A 57 23.08 30.10 -26.32
N TYR A 58 23.58 28.86 -26.38
CA TYR A 58 23.15 27.88 -27.37
C TYR A 58 21.65 27.54 -27.28
N ILE A 59 20.94 27.66 -28.41
CA ILE A 59 19.47 27.57 -28.50
C ILE A 59 18.93 26.26 -27.90
N LEU A 60 19.58 25.12 -28.17
CA LEU A 60 19.11 23.83 -27.64
C LEU A 60 19.25 23.74 -26.11
N VAL A 61 20.29 24.36 -25.55
CA VAL A 61 20.49 24.43 -24.09
C VAL A 61 19.42 25.31 -23.47
N GLN A 62 19.14 26.48 -24.05
CA GLN A 62 18.07 27.35 -23.58
C GLN A 62 16.70 26.66 -23.63
N ALA A 63 16.38 25.98 -24.74
CA ALA A 63 15.14 25.22 -24.89
C ALA A 63 15.02 24.13 -23.81
N LYS A 64 16.09 23.37 -23.58
CA LYS A 64 16.15 22.35 -22.53
C LYS A 64 15.99 22.96 -21.13
N CYS A 65 16.62 24.09 -20.85
CA CYS A 65 16.50 24.79 -19.58
C CYS A 65 15.06 25.29 -19.34
N LYS A 66 14.41 25.87 -20.36
CA LYS A 66 13.00 26.29 -20.32
C LYS A 66 12.08 25.09 -20.04
N GLN A 67 12.27 23.98 -20.77
CA GLN A 67 11.48 22.76 -20.55
C GLN A 67 11.69 22.18 -19.14
N ASN A 68 12.93 22.15 -18.64
CA ASN A 68 13.22 21.68 -17.30
C ASN A 68 12.58 22.57 -16.22
N ALA A 69 12.55 23.88 -16.41
CA ALA A 69 11.87 24.81 -15.51
C ALA A 69 10.34 24.56 -15.50
N LEU A 70 9.74 24.35 -16.68
CA LEU A 70 8.32 23.99 -16.80
C LEU A 70 8.01 22.62 -16.16
N ASN A 71 8.88 21.63 -16.35
CA ASN A 71 8.73 20.33 -15.71
C ASN A 71 8.86 20.45 -14.19
N ARG A 72 9.77 21.30 -13.70
CA ARG A 72 9.96 21.54 -12.27
C ARG A 72 8.76 22.28 -11.65
N SER A 73 8.14 23.22 -12.36
CA SER A 73 6.95 23.93 -11.87
C SER A 73 5.72 23.02 -11.76
N LYS A 74 5.63 21.98 -12.60
CA LYS A 74 4.57 20.95 -12.53
C LYS A 74 4.75 19.96 -11.37
N LEU A 75 5.90 19.95 -10.69
CA LEU A 75 6.20 18.99 -9.62
C LEU A 75 5.45 19.34 -8.32
N LYS A 76 4.29 18.72 -8.11
CA LYS A 76 3.40 18.97 -6.94
C LYS A 76 4.02 18.58 -5.59
N HIS A 77 4.82 17.52 -5.55
CA HIS A 77 5.40 16.96 -4.32
C HIS A 77 6.92 16.79 -4.47
N PRO A 78 7.70 17.88 -4.35
CA PRO A 78 9.17 17.79 -4.43
C PRO A 78 9.73 16.93 -3.29
N HIS A 79 10.77 16.16 -3.60
CA HIS A 79 11.61 15.48 -2.61
C HIS A 79 12.77 16.41 -2.21
N ASN A 80 13.31 16.28 -1.00
CA ASN A 80 14.53 17.01 -0.56
C ASN A 80 15.82 16.26 -0.87
N GLN A 81 15.74 15.08 -1.46
CA GLN A 81 16.88 14.22 -1.77
C GLN A 81 16.82 13.78 -3.22
N GLY A 82 17.99 13.53 -3.81
CA GLY A 82 18.10 12.90 -5.12
C GLY A 82 17.81 11.40 -5.05
N PRO A 83 17.62 10.76 -6.22
CA PRO A 83 17.27 9.33 -6.30
C PRO A 83 18.33 8.42 -5.66
N ASN A 84 19.62 8.70 -5.86
CA ASN A 84 20.71 7.87 -5.29
C ASN A 84 20.79 7.94 -3.76
N ALA A 85 20.28 9.00 -3.14
CA ALA A 85 20.27 9.16 -1.69
C ALA A 85 19.01 8.56 -1.05
N PHE A 86 18.03 8.14 -1.86
CA PHE A 86 16.72 7.71 -1.37
C PHE A 86 16.82 6.41 -0.57
N VAL A 87 17.37 5.34 -1.17
CA VAL A 87 17.50 4.02 -0.53
C VAL A 87 18.38 4.06 0.72
N PRO A 88 19.59 4.67 0.69
CA PRO A 88 20.42 4.76 1.90
C PRO A 88 19.72 5.55 3.03
N SER A 89 19.09 6.68 2.71
CA SER A 89 18.36 7.50 3.69
C SER A 89 17.21 6.72 4.31
N LEU A 90 16.48 5.95 3.52
CA LEU A 90 15.41 5.09 4.00
C LEU A 90 15.92 4.00 4.95
N HIS A 91 16.98 3.28 4.56
CA HIS A 91 17.57 2.23 5.41
C HIS A 91 18.08 2.81 6.74
N GLU A 92 18.76 3.94 6.70
CA GLU A 92 19.24 4.63 7.90
C GLU A 92 18.07 5.02 8.82
N MET A 93 16.99 5.56 8.25
CA MET A 93 15.80 5.94 9.02
C MET A 93 15.13 4.73 9.64
N LYS A 94 14.91 3.67 8.85
CA LYS A 94 14.29 2.44 9.35
C LYS A 94 15.12 1.82 10.49
N ALA A 95 16.45 1.78 10.34
CA ALA A 95 17.33 1.31 11.40
C ALA A 95 17.25 2.19 12.67
N ARG A 96 17.20 3.51 12.50
CA ARG A 96 17.09 4.47 13.62
C ARG A 96 15.77 4.34 14.36
N GLU A 97 14.65 4.21 13.65
CA GLU A 97 13.34 4.05 14.28
C GLU A 97 13.20 2.69 14.97
N LYS A 98 13.77 1.63 14.37
CA LYS A 98 13.86 0.32 15.02
C LYS A 98 14.64 0.37 16.35
N LEU A 99 15.72 1.14 16.42
CA LEU A 99 16.47 1.35 17.68
C LEU A 99 15.65 2.07 18.76
N LYS A 100 14.66 2.89 18.37
CA LYS A 100 13.72 3.54 19.30
C LYS A 100 12.54 2.64 19.70
N GLY A 101 12.53 1.39 19.24
CA GLY A 101 11.42 0.44 19.49
C GLY A 101 10.26 0.59 18.52
N ASN A 102 10.38 1.40 17.46
CA ASN A 102 9.36 1.50 16.42
C ASN A 102 9.73 0.64 15.20
N ASP A 103 9.23 -0.60 15.16
CA ASP A 103 9.48 -1.52 14.04
C ASP A 103 8.51 -1.27 12.85
N ASP A 104 7.44 -0.50 13.06
CA ASP A 104 6.42 -0.18 12.05
C ASP A 104 6.71 1.15 11.32
N PHE A 105 7.90 1.24 10.73
CA PHE A 105 8.27 2.39 9.89
C PHE A 105 7.52 2.36 8.55
N THR A 106 6.69 3.36 8.31
CA THR A 106 5.81 3.45 7.14
C THR A 106 6.27 4.47 6.10
N LYS A 107 5.67 4.42 4.90
CA LYS A 107 5.83 5.42 3.82
C LYS A 107 5.41 6.82 4.26
N MET A 108 4.45 6.93 5.18
CA MET A 108 4.02 8.21 5.75
C MET A 108 5.16 8.85 6.56
N ASP A 109 5.84 8.08 7.39
CA ASP A 109 6.98 8.55 8.20
C ASP A 109 8.13 9.04 7.33
N PHE A 110 8.41 8.30 6.25
CA PHE A 110 9.39 8.75 5.26
C PHE A 110 8.95 10.02 4.53
N TYR A 111 7.65 10.17 4.24
CA TYR A 111 7.10 11.36 3.59
C TYR A 111 7.22 12.63 4.46
N GLU A 112 7.08 12.50 5.78
CA GLU A 112 7.22 13.61 6.73
C GLU A 112 8.60 14.28 6.64
N ARG A 113 9.63 13.53 6.23
CA ARG A 113 11.00 14.03 6.09
C ARG A 113 11.18 15.05 4.98
N ARG A 114 10.15 15.35 4.17
CA ARG A 114 10.15 16.40 3.14
C ARG A 114 10.08 17.81 3.74
N ARG A 115 11.06 18.11 4.58
CA ARG A 115 11.29 19.38 5.27
C ARG A 115 12.62 19.98 4.82
N SER A 116 12.71 21.30 4.92
CA SER A 116 13.93 22.10 4.80
C SER A 116 14.89 21.79 5.95
N LYS A 117 16.13 22.29 5.85
CA LYS A 117 17.09 22.29 6.97
C LYS A 117 16.53 23.01 8.20
N ASP A 118 15.70 24.03 8.01
CA ASP A 118 15.03 24.78 9.08
C ASP A 118 13.77 24.09 9.64
N GLY A 119 13.51 22.83 9.26
CA GLY A 119 12.34 22.06 9.71
C GLY A 119 11.01 22.45 9.07
N LYS A 120 10.97 23.52 8.27
CA LYS A 120 9.80 23.96 7.50
C LYS A 120 9.46 23.00 6.36
N TRP A 121 8.18 22.82 6.04
CA TRP A 121 7.76 22.05 4.86
C TRP A 121 8.30 22.67 3.57
N ILE A 122 8.78 21.84 2.64
CA ILE A 122 9.33 22.33 1.35
C ILE A 122 8.25 23.03 0.51
N ASN A 123 7.00 22.57 0.61
CA ASN A 123 5.87 23.11 -0.13
C ASN A 123 4.58 22.91 0.68
N ASN A 124 3.67 23.87 0.63
CA ASN A 124 2.32 23.77 1.20
C ASN A 124 1.55 22.54 0.71
N ASN A 125 1.73 22.13 -0.55
CA ASN A 125 1.10 20.92 -1.08
C ASN A 125 1.58 19.64 -0.40
N VAL A 126 2.86 19.60 0.00
CA VAL A 126 3.42 18.46 0.74
C VAL A 126 2.85 18.43 2.16
N LYS A 127 2.77 19.59 2.82
CA LYS A 127 2.13 19.74 4.13
C LYS A 127 0.67 19.24 4.11
N LYS A 128 -0.15 19.78 3.19
CA LYS A 128 -1.56 19.38 3.05
C LYS A 128 -1.74 17.89 2.77
N ALA A 129 -0.87 17.30 1.94
CA ALA A 129 -0.92 15.86 1.67
C ALA A 129 -0.61 15.04 2.93
N HIS A 130 0.41 15.43 3.71
CA HIS A 130 0.73 14.76 4.96
C HIS A 130 -0.38 14.89 6.01
N GLU A 131 -0.97 16.09 6.13
CA GLU A 131 -2.13 16.32 7.01
C GLU A 131 -3.32 15.45 6.60
N LYS A 132 -3.58 15.31 5.30
CA LYS A 132 -4.62 14.40 4.79
C LYS A 132 -4.31 12.93 5.10
N MET A 133 -3.05 12.50 5.03
CA MET A 133 -2.67 11.13 5.41
C MET A 133 -2.94 10.89 6.89
N ARG A 134 -2.51 11.81 7.76
CA ARG A 134 -2.77 11.70 9.20
C ARG A 134 -4.26 11.67 9.53
N ALA A 135 -5.04 12.56 8.91
CA ALA A 135 -6.50 12.56 9.10
C ALA A 135 -7.12 11.21 8.74
N LYS A 136 -6.72 10.59 7.63
CA LYS A 136 -7.21 9.26 7.24
C LYS A 136 -6.82 8.15 8.22
N VAL A 137 -5.57 8.18 8.71
CA VAL A 137 -5.14 7.23 9.75
C VAL A 137 -5.98 7.43 11.01
N ASP A 138 -6.15 8.67 11.46
CA ASP A 138 -6.91 8.99 12.68
C ASP A 138 -8.39 8.62 12.55
N GLU A 139 -9.05 8.95 11.44
CA GLU A 139 -10.44 8.58 11.15
C GLU A 139 -10.65 7.05 11.07
N SER A 140 -9.65 6.31 10.62
CA SER A 140 -9.77 4.85 10.46
C SER A 140 -9.62 4.06 11.76
N LYS A 141 -9.11 4.69 12.84
CA LYS A 141 -8.87 4.01 14.13
C LYS A 141 -10.13 3.41 14.73
N ASP A 142 -11.29 4.02 14.46
CA ASP A 142 -12.59 3.60 14.98
C ASP A 142 -13.32 2.60 14.07
N THR A 143 -12.69 2.18 12.97
CA THR A 143 -13.26 1.20 12.02
C THR A 143 -12.69 -0.20 12.23
N ASN A 144 -13.41 -1.24 11.80
CA ASN A 144 -12.93 -2.64 11.89
C ASN A 144 -11.63 -2.92 11.11
N HIS A 145 -11.18 -2.00 10.25
CA HIS A 145 -9.95 -2.11 9.46
C HIS A 145 -9.16 -0.79 9.55
N PRO A 146 -8.38 -0.58 10.63
CA PRO A 146 -7.57 0.63 10.78
C PRO A 146 -6.53 0.72 9.66
N MET A 147 -6.45 1.90 9.05
CA MET A 147 -5.56 2.21 7.94
C MET A 147 -4.15 2.48 8.50
N ASN A 148 -3.15 1.73 8.04
CA ASN A 148 -1.76 2.02 8.39
C ASN A 148 -1.20 3.19 7.55
N GLY A 149 -0.03 3.71 7.93
CA GLY A 149 0.61 4.83 7.22
C GLY A 149 0.96 4.53 5.76
N ASN A 150 1.17 3.27 5.36
CA ASN A 150 1.38 2.90 3.97
C ASN A 150 0.09 3.02 3.14
N ASP A 151 -1.03 2.58 3.72
CA ASP A 151 -2.34 2.61 3.07
C ASP A 151 -2.79 4.07 2.89
N ALA A 152 -2.70 4.88 3.95
CA ALA A 152 -3.01 6.31 3.90
C ALA A 152 -2.14 7.05 2.87
N PHE A 153 -0.86 6.69 2.76
CA PHE A 153 0.03 7.24 1.75
C PHE A 153 -0.42 6.91 0.32
N ASN A 154 -0.74 5.64 0.05
CA ASN A 154 -1.16 5.19 -1.28
C ASN A 154 -2.50 5.79 -1.69
N ASP A 155 -3.41 5.99 -0.74
CA ASP A 155 -4.72 6.58 -0.99
C ASP A 155 -4.62 8.10 -1.25
N VAL A 156 -3.81 8.83 -0.47
CA VAL A 156 -3.65 10.28 -0.67
C VAL A 156 -2.84 10.64 -1.92
N LEU A 157 -1.76 9.91 -2.20
CA LEU A 157 -0.83 10.23 -3.27
C LEU A 157 -1.00 9.36 -4.52
N GLY A 158 -1.89 8.37 -4.47
CA GLY A 158 -2.04 7.32 -5.46
C GLY A 158 -0.92 6.29 -5.40
N THR A 159 -1.14 5.17 -6.10
CA THR A 159 -0.09 4.21 -6.44
C THR A 159 0.84 4.85 -7.48
N LYS A 160 1.83 5.63 -7.00
CA LYS A 160 2.80 6.29 -7.88
C LYS A 160 3.67 5.26 -8.62
N SER A 161 4.06 5.59 -9.85
CA SER A 161 5.02 4.81 -10.63
C SER A 161 6.36 4.67 -9.89
N SER A 162 6.83 3.42 -9.80
CA SER A 162 8.13 2.93 -9.31
C SER A 162 8.69 3.55 -8.03
N ASP A 163 9.25 4.76 -8.03
CA ASP A 163 10.29 5.12 -7.06
C ASP A 163 9.76 5.40 -5.63
N CYS A 164 8.58 6.02 -5.50
CA CYS A 164 7.94 6.19 -4.19
C CYS A 164 7.19 4.93 -3.74
N ALA A 165 6.70 4.11 -4.67
CA ALA A 165 5.98 2.89 -4.35
C ALA A 165 6.92 1.76 -3.90
N SER A 166 8.09 1.65 -4.55
CA SER A 166 9.14 0.68 -4.26
C SER A 166 10.19 1.19 -3.28
N LEU A 167 9.97 2.36 -2.69
CA LEU A 167 10.89 2.91 -1.69
C LEU A 167 12.33 3.04 -2.21
N GLY A 168 12.49 3.35 -3.51
CA GLY A 168 13.78 3.51 -4.16
C GLY A 168 14.43 2.22 -4.67
N HIS A 169 13.80 1.05 -4.50
CA HIS A 169 14.30 -0.22 -5.04
C HIS A 169 14.09 -0.39 -6.57
N GLY A 170 13.79 0.69 -7.29
CA GLY A 170 13.46 0.68 -8.72
C GLY A 170 12.03 0.18 -8.99
N PRO A 171 11.55 0.17 -10.24
CA PRO A 171 10.30 -0.52 -10.57
C PRO A 171 10.40 -1.96 -10.05
N PRO A 172 9.32 -2.54 -9.46
CA PRO A 172 9.31 -3.98 -9.25
C PRO A 172 9.73 -4.63 -10.57
N PRO A 173 10.58 -5.67 -10.55
CA PRO A 173 11.01 -6.33 -11.77
C PRO A 173 9.76 -6.59 -12.60
N PRO A 174 9.80 -6.35 -13.94
CA PRO A 174 8.63 -6.57 -14.78
C PRO A 174 8.10 -7.94 -14.41
N ALA A 175 6.83 -8.00 -13.98
CA ALA A 175 6.21 -9.27 -13.62
C ALA A 175 6.63 -10.26 -14.69
N LYS A 176 7.31 -11.36 -14.30
CA LYS A 176 7.80 -12.36 -15.26
C LYS A 176 6.69 -12.51 -16.28
N LYS A 177 6.96 -12.17 -17.54
CA LYS A 177 5.92 -12.23 -18.57
C LYS A 177 5.49 -13.69 -18.59
N VAL A 178 4.38 -13.99 -17.91
CA VAL A 178 3.83 -15.32 -17.82
C VAL A 178 3.57 -15.67 -19.27
N THR A 179 4.30 -16.65 -19.77
CA THR A 179 4.13 -17.07 -21.15
C THR A 179 2.70 -17.55 -21.32
N TYR A 180 2.13 -17.43 -22.52
CA TYR A 180 0.78 -17.94 -22.81
C TYR A 180 0.60 -19.40 -22.35
N LYS A 181 1.68 -20.18 -22.41
CA LYS A 181 1.74 -21.56 -21.92
C LYS A 181 1.57 -21.67 -20.40
N GLU A 182 2.28 -20.87 -19.61
CA GLU A 182 2.15 -20.83 -18.15
C GLU A 182 0.78 -20.31 -17.70
N LEU A 183 0.20 -19.36 -18.46
CA LEU A 183 -1.13 -18.83 -18.19
C LEU A 183 -2.21 -19.89 -18.44
N ASN A 184 -2.14 -20.61 -19.57
CA ASN A 184 -3.06 -21.72 -19.86
C ASN A 184 -2.95 -22.85 -18.85
N GLU A 185 -1.73 -23.20 -18.43
CA GLU A 185 -1.50 -24.21 -17.39
C GLU A 185 -2.13 -23.80 -16.05
N ARG A 186 -2.04 -22.51 -15.69
CA ARG A 186 -2.69 -21.97 -14.49
C ARG A 186 -4.22 -22.01 -14.60
N TYR A 187 -4.77 -21.64 -15.76
CA TYR A 187 -6.22 -21.73 -15.99
C TYR A 187 -6.71 -23.18 -15.87
N ARG A 188 -5.99 -24.14 -16.44
CA ARG A 188 -6.33 -25.56 -16.33
C ARG A 188 -6.35 -26.05 -14.88
N ARG A 189 -5.34 -25.68 -14.08
CA ARG A 189 -5.32 -26.03 -12.64
C ARG A 189 -6.46 -25.42 -11.85
N LEU A 190 -6.81 -24.16 -12.16
CA LEU A 190 -7.95 -23.49 -11.53
C LEU A 190 -9.27 -24.16 -11.91
N GLU A 191 -9.42 -24.59 -13.15
CA GLU A 191 -10.59 -25.32 -13.63
C GLU A 191 -10.71 -26.70 -12.95
N GLU A 192 -9.60 -27.44 -12.83
CA GLU A 192 -9.54 -28.70 -12.06
C GLU A 192 -9.93 -28.49 -10.59
N GLN A 193 -9.37 -27.47 -9.93
CA GLN A 193 -9.73 -27.16 -8.53
C GLN A 193 -11.21 -26.77 -8.38
N ASN A 194 -11.76 -25.97 -9.30
CA ASN A 194 -13.17 -25.62 -9.27
C ASN A 194 -14.07 -26.84 -9.47
N ASN A 195 -13.70 -27.76 -10.36
CA ASN A 195 -14.45 -28.99 -10.57
C ASN A 195 -14.42 -29.90 -9.33
N LEU A 196 -13.27 -29.99 -8.64
CA LEU A 196 -13.17 -30.73 -7.38
C LEU A 196 -14.04 -30.09 -6.28
N LEU A 197 -13.97 -28.77 -6.12
CA LEU A 197 -14.79 -28.04 -5.15
C LEU A 197 -16.29 -28.15 -5.44
N LEU A 198 -16.68 -28.19 -6.72
CA LEU A 198 -18.06 -28.42 -7.12
C LEU A 198 -18.54 -29.82 -6.73
N HIS A 199 -17.71 -30.85 -6.96
CA HIS A 199 -18.05 -32.21 -6.57
C HIS A 199 -18.16 -32.35 -5.05
N GLU A 200 -17.18 -31.80 -4.30
CA GLU A 200 -17.20 -31.83 -2.83
C GLU A 200 -18.43 -31.11 -2.27
N ARG A 201 -18.82 -29.97 -2.86
CA ARG A 201 -20.06 -29.26 -2.50
C ARG A 201 -21.30 -30.13 -2.73
N ASP A 202 -21.33 -30.88 -3.82
CA ASP A 202 -22.47 -31.72 -4.16
C ASP A 202 -22.56 -32.94 -3.23
N ASP A 203 -21.43 -33.56 -2.88
CA ASP A 203 -21.35 -34.61 -1.86
C ASP A 203 -21.84 -34.11 -0.49
N TYR A 204 -21.40 -32.92 -0.06
CA TYR A 204 -21.88 -32.33 1.19
C TYR A 204 -23.38 -32.03 1.15
N LYS A 205 -23.91 -31.60 0.00
CA LYS A 205 -25.36 -31.38 -0.15
C LYS A 205 -26.14 -32.69 -0.02
N GLU A 206 -25.67 -33.78 -0.62
CA GLU A 206 -26.31 -35.09 -0.50
C GLU A 206 -26.27 -35.62 0.94
N GLN A 207 -25.15 -35.43 1.64
CA GLN A 207 -25.07 -35.78 3.06
C GLN A 207 -26.04 -34.92 3.90
N LEU A 208 -26.16 -33.63 3.60
CA LEU A 208 -27.09 -32.73 4.29
C LEU A 208 -28.55 -33.13 4.06
N THR A 209 -28.92 -33.51 2.83
CA THR A 209 -30.29 -33.97 2.55
C THR A 209 -30.58 -35.31 3.22
N SER A 210 -29.63 -36.25 3.21
CA SER A 210 -29.76 -37.52 3.91
C SER A 210 -29.92 -37.35 5.42
N THR A 211 -29.11 -36.49 6.05
CA THR A 211 -29.19 -36.20 7.48
C THR A 211 -30.47 -35.47 7.85
N ASN A 212 -30.91 -34.51 7.04
CA ASN A 212 -32.20 -33.84 7.24
C ASN A 212 -33.38 -34.80 7.14
N ASN A 213 -33.37 -35.73 6.18
CA ASN A 213 -34.42 -36.75 6.07
C ASN A 213 -34.45 -37.66 7.30
N LYS A 214 -33.27 -38.11 7.78
CA LYS A 214 -33.18 -38.91 9.01
C LYS A 214 -33.66 -38.15 10.26
N MET A 215 -33.32 -36.86 10.38
CA MET A 215 -33.81 -36.02 11.48
C MET A 215 -35.33 -35.91 11.43
N LYS A 216 -35.90 -35.71 10.23
CA LYS A 216 -37.35 -35.65 10.06
C LYS A 216 -38.04 -36.96 10.42
N GLU A 217 -37.51 -38.10 9.98
CA GLU A 217 -38.04 -39.43 10.35
C GLU A 217 -37.97 -39.66 11.87
N LEU A 218 -36.89 -39.21 12.53
CA LEU A 218 -36.78 -39.28 13.99
C LEU A 218 -37.80 -38.37 14.69
N GLU A 219 -38.03 -37.17 14.19
CA GLU A 219 -39.05 -36.24 14.70
C GLU A 219 -40.46 -36.81 14.55
N ASP A 220 -40.78 -37.36 13.39
CA ASP A 220 -42.08 -37.99 13.12
C ASP A 220 -42.30 -39.20 14.04
N ASN A 221 -41.30 -40.09 14.16
CA ASN A 221 -41.36 -41.23 15.09
C ASN A 221 -41.49 -40.79 16.56
N HIS A 222 -40.78 -39.74 16.96
CA HIS A 222 -40.87 -39.21 18.32
C HIS A 222 -42.26 -38.64 18.60
N ASN A 223 -42.83 -37.90 17.64
CA ASN A 223 -44.18 -37.36 17.75
C ASN A 223 -45.23 -38.46 17.85
N GLU A 224 -45.11 -39.54 17.07
CA GLU A 224 -46.00 -40.71 17.16
C GLU A 224 -45.87 -41.43 18.51
N GLN A 225 -44.65 -41.64 19.01
CA GLN A 225 -44.43 -42.22 20.34
C GLN A 225 -45.02 -41.35 21.45
N MET A 226 -44.88 -40.03 21.35
CA MET A 226 -45.47 -39.09 22.31
C MET A 226 -47.00 -39.14 22.28
N ALA A 227 -47.62 -39.21 21.09
CA ALA A 227 -49.05 -39.36 20.95
C ALA A 227 -49.57 -40.67 21.58
N SER A 228 -48.91 -41.80 21.27
CA SER A 228 -49.26 -43.11 21.83
C SER A 228 -49.10 -43.14 23.36
N SER A 229 -48.04 -42.53 23.88
CA SER A 229 -47.81 -42.40 25.33
C SER A 229 -48.89 -41.56 26.00
N MET A 230 -49.30 -40.44 25.38
CA MET A 230 -50.41 -39.62 25.89
C MET A 230 -51.73 -40.37 25.93
N ASP A 231 -52.06 -41.15 24.90
CA ASP A 231 -53.29 -41.94 24.89
C ASP A 231 -53.30 -43.00 25.99
N ARG A 232 -52.15 -43.64 26.24
CA ARG A 232 -51.98 -44.60 27.33
C ARG A 232 -52.09 -43.96 28.71
N VAL A 233 -51.59 -42.74 28.90
CA VAL A 233 -51.79 -41.96 30.14
C VAL A 233 -53.28 -41.68 30.36
N LYS A 234 -54.00 -41.20 29.33
CA LYS A 234 -55.46 -40.96 29.43
C LYS A 234 -56.23 -42.23 29.78
N GLU A 235 -55.81 -43.39 29.27
CA GLU A 235 -56.45 -44.66 29.59
C GLU A 235 -56.21 -45.07 31.06
N LEU A 236 -55.00 -44.86 31.57
CA LEU A 236 -54.67 -45.10 32.98
C LEU A 236 -55.42 -44.13 33.91
N GLU A 237 -55.56 -42.86 33.54
CA GLU A 237 -56.36 -41.89 34.29
C GLU A 237 -57.83 -42.32 34.38
N LYS A 238 -58.41 -42.82 33.27
CA LYS A 238 -59.78 -43.36 33.27
C LYS A 238 -59.91 -44.58 34.19
N LYS A 239 -58.94 -45.50 34.17
CA LYS A 239 -58.92 -46.67 35.06
C LYS A 239 -58.75 -46.25 36.52
N GLY A 240 -57.87 -45.30 36.82
CA GLY A 240 -57.70 -44.72 38.16
C GLY A 240 -59.01 -44.12 38.67
N ALA A 241 -59.66 -43.27 37.88
CA ALA A 241 -60.96 -42.68 38.23
C ALA A 241 -62.06 -43.72 38.45
N PHE A 242 -62.03 -44.85 37.72
CA PHE A 242 -62.94 -45.97 37.94
C PHE A 242 -62.70 -46.66 39.29
N PHE A 243 -61.44 -46.94 39.64
CA PHE A 243 -61.08 -47.54 40.92
C PHE A 243 -61.37 -46.61 42.10
N ASP A 244 -61.12 -45.30 41.97
CA ASP A 244 -61.43 -44.30 42.99
C ASP A 244 -62.95 -44.23 43.26
N ASN A 245 -63.78 -44.35 42.22
CA ASN A 245 -65.23 -44.39 42.35
C ASN A 245 -65.71 -45.64 43.10
N ILE A 246 -65.16 -46.82 42.77
CA ILE A 246 -65.45 -48.08 43.49
C ILE A 246 -65.03 -47.97 44.96
N ALA A 247 -63.83 -47.45 45.25
CA ALA A 247 -63.35 -47.26 46.61
C ALA A 247 -64.28 -46.33 47.42
N CYS A 248 -64.76 -45.25 46.80
CA CYS A 248 -65.73 -44.34 47.42
C CYS A 248 -67.10 -44.99 47.70
N GLN A 249 -67.52 -45.97 46.90
CA GLN A 249 -68.77 -46.70 47.13
C GLN A 249 -68.64 -47.74 48.26
N LEU A 250 -67.50 -48.42 48.35
CA LEU A 250 -67.23 -49.42 49.38
C LEU A 250 -67.02 -48.80 50.78
N LEU A 251 -66.47 -47.59 50.86
CA LEU A 251 -66.31 -46.86 52.14
C LEU A 251 -67.62 -46.25 52.69
N LYS A 252 -68.73 -46.34 51.95
CA LYS A 252 -70.05 -45.81 52.34
C LYS A 252 -71.04 -46.89 52.82
N GLN A 253 -70.62 -48.15 52.89
CA GLN A 253 -71.35 -49.26 53.51
C GLN A 253 -70.79 -49.53 54.92
#